data_AF-A0A7S1UVB5-F1
#
_entry.id   AF-A0A7S1UVB5-F1
#
_cell.length_a   1.000
_cell.length_b   1.000
_cell.length_c   1.000
_cell.angle_alpha   90.00
_cell.angle_beta   90.00
_cell.angle_gamma   90.00
#
_symmetry.space_group_name_H-M   'P 1'
#
loop_
_entity.id
_entity.type
_entity.pdbx_description
1 polymer ?
#
loop_
_entity_poly.entity_id
_entity_poly.type
_entity_poly.pdbx_seq_one_letter_code
_entity_poly.pdbx_strand_id
1 'polypeptide(L)'
;SSDGSTVAIGSPRRNGVGSLLGAVTAYELDGSNWTQKGTTLDGSADSDRFGWAVAISDDGSRLATSAPFHHGGRGQIKLLEYDGSQWLQVNGEIEGEANLHRFGYGIQSVTLNGVGDRLASASLW
;
A
#
# COMPACT_ATOMS: atom_id res chain seq x y z
N SER A 1 4.69 -3.79 11.32
CA SER A 1 5.00 -5.21 11.56
C SER A 1 4.54 -5.58 12.96
N SER A 2 4.48 -6.86 13.27
CA SER A 2 3.98 -7.38 14.55
C SER A 2 4.85 -7.00 15.75
N ASP A 3 6.16 -6.93 15.53
CA ASP A 3 7.19 -6.53 16.49
C ASP A 3 7.34 -5.01 16.62
N GLY A 4 6.62 -4.23 15.80
CA GLY A 4 6.71 -2.77 15.75
C GLY A 4 8.03 -2.23 15.18
N SER A 5 8.89 -3.05 14.58
CA SER A 5 10.17 -2.60 13.99
C SER A 5 10.01 -1.93 12.63
N THR A 6 8.92 -2.19 11.91
CA THR A 6 8.62 -1.57 10.62
C THR A 6 7.22 -0.93 10.63
N VAL A 7 7.12 0.32 10.18
CA VAL A 7 5.85 1.03 10.00
C VAL A 7 5.71 1.51 8.56
N ALA A 8 4.47 1.56 8.07
CA ALA A 8 4.15 2.09 6.76
C ALA A 8 3.11 3.21 6.89
N ILE A 9 3.36 4.34 6.24
CA ILE A 9 2.57 5.56 6.39
C ILE A 9 2.00 5.96 5.03
N GLY A 10 0.67 6.00 4.94
CA GLY A 10 -0.05 6.52 3.78
C GLY A 10 -0.20 8.03 3.82
N SER A 11 0.00 8.69 2.68
CA SER A 11 -0.15 10.13 2.47
C SER A 11 -1.07 10.39 1.26
N PRO A 12 -2.37 10.03 1.32
CA PRO A 12 -3.27 10.01 0.15
C PRO A 12 -3.59 11.38 -0.45
N ARG A 13 -3.19 12.46 0.22
CA ARG A 13 -3.37 13.84 -0.24
C ARG A 13 -2.04 14.53 -0.53
N ARG A 14 -0.95 13.78 -0.65
CA ARG A 14 0.34 14.33 -1.07
C ARG A 14 0.19 14.84 -2.50
N ASN A 15 0.48 16.13 -2.67
CA ASN A 15 0.52 16.77 -3.98
C ASN A 15 1.77 16.30 -4.73
N GLY A 16 1.56 15.74 -5.92
CA GLY A 16 2.61 15.56 -6.93
C GLY A 16 2.67 16.76 -7.87
N VAL A 17 3.33 16.61 -9.02
CA VAL A 17 3.34 17.62 -10.09
C VAL A 17 1.93 17.72 -10.71
N GLY A 18 1.05 18.51 -10.09
CA GLY A 18 -0.25 18.90 -10.64
C GLY A 18 -1.50 18.25 -10.02
N SER A 19 -1.40 17.22 -9.17
CA SER A 19 -2.59 16.57 -8.58
C SER A 19 -2.31 15.77 -7.28
N LEU A 20 -3.39 15.34 -6.61
CA LEU A 20 -3.40 14.51 -5.39
C LEU A 20 -3.06 13.03 -5.72
N LEU A 21 -1.83 12.77 -6.17
CA LEU A 21 -1.36 11.42 -6.50
C LEU A 21 -1.40 10.50 -5.27
N GLY A 22 -1.00 11.03 -4.11
CA GLY A 22 -0.82 10.26 -2.89
C GLY A 22 0.51 9.49 -2.87
N ALA A 23 0.90 8.99 -1.69
CA ALA A 23 2.15 8.24 -1.51
C ALA A 23 2.06 7.27 -0.33
N VAL A 24 2.98 6.31 -0.28
CA VAL A 24 3.28 5.49 0.90
C VAL A 24 4.78 5.50 1.17
N THR A 25 5.15 5.69 2.43
CA THR A 25 6.55 5.60 2.87
C THR A 25 6.65 4.60 4.02
N ALA A 26 7.59 3.67 3.92
CA ALA A 26 7.90 2.74 4.99
C ALA A 26 9.14 3.18 5.77
N TYR A 27 9.16 2.89 7.06
CA TYR A 27 10.27 3.16 7.96
C TYR A 27 10.60 1.91 8.77
N GLU A 28 11.88 1.73 9.07
CA GLU A 28 12.43 0.69 9.93
C GLU A 28 13.11 1.33 11.14
N LEU A 29 12.99 0.69 12.30
CA LEU A 29 13.65 1.11 13.52
C LEU A 29 15.08 0.56 13.53
N ASP A 30 16.06 1.44 13.34
CA ASP A 30 17.48 1.14 13.50
C ASP A 30 17.96 1.68 14.86
N GLY A 31 18.01 0.76 15.84
CA GLY A 31 18.32 1.06 17.23
C GLY A 31 17.27 1.95 17.90
N SER A 32 17.46 3.27 17.82
CA SER A 32 16.52 4.27 18.35
C SER A 32 16.06 5.28 17.30
N ASN A 33 16.47 5.11 16.05
CA ASN A 33 16.16 6.01 14.95
C ASN A 33 15.24 5.33 13.95
N TRP A 34 14.22 6.05 13.49
CA TRP A 34 13.43 5.62 12.34
C TRP A 34 14.15 6.02 11.06
N THR A 35 14.53 5.04 10.25
CA THR A 35 15.15 5.24 8.93
C THR A 35 14.19 4.80 7.85
N GLN A 36 14.23 5.42 6.67
CA GLN A 36 13.32 5.05 5.59
C GLN A 36 13.70 3.68 5.02
N LYS A 37 12.74 2.76 4.95
CA LYS A 37 12.90 1.43 4.37
C LYS A 37 12.49 1.45 2.90
N GLY A 38 13.49 1.44 2.01
CA GLY A 38 13.28 1.58 0.57
C GLY A 38 12.87 2.98 0.12
N THR A 39 12.47 3.12 -1.14
CA THR A 39 12.00 4.39 -1.72
C THR A 39 10.54 4.68 -1.34
N THR A 40 10.15 5.96 -1.41
CA THR A 40 8.73 6.32 -1.34
C THR A 40 8.00 5.78 -2.57
N LEU A 41 6.80 5.25 -2.33
CA LEU A 41 5.92 4.73 -3.35
C LEU A 41 4.91 5.81 -3.73
N ASP A 42 5.01 6.35 -4.93
CA ASP A 42 4.11 7.39 -5.41
C ASP A 42 2.91 6.80 -6.18
N GLY A 43 1.77 7.48 -6.09
CA GLY A 43 0.61 7.21 -6.94
C GLY A 43 0.93 7.47 -8.42
N SER A 44 0.30 6.70 -9.31
CA SER A 44 0.62 6.70 -10.75
C SER A 44 -0.37 7.45 -11.64
N ALA A 45 -1.54 7.85 -11.13
CA ALA A 45 -2.48 8.67 -11.88
C ALA A 45 -3.13 9.78 -11.04
N ASP A 46 -3.64 10.78 -11.75
CA ASP A 46 -4.12 12.01 -11.13
C ASP A 46 -5.30 11.79 -10.20
N SER A 47 -5.19 12.36 -9.00
CA SER A 47 -6.22 12.25 -7.96
C SER A 47 -6.54 10.83 -7.49
N ASP A 48 -5.66 9.85 -7.75
CA ASP A 48 -5.82 8.45 -7.34
C ASP A 48 -5.90 8.25 -5.83
N ARG A 49 -5.32 9.18 -5.07
CA ARG A 49 -5.17 9.15 -3.60
C ARG A 49 -4.52 7.87 -3.11
N PHE A 50 -3.42 7.49 -3.75
CA PHE A 50 -2.62 6.33 -3.38
C PHE A 50 -2.13 6.43 -1.92
N GLY A 51 -2.13 5.30 -1.21
CA GLY A 51 -1.87 5.30 0.23
C GLY A 51 -3.10 5.64 1.08
N TRP A 52 -4.30 5.43 0.54
CA TRP A 52 -5.55 5.68 1.29
C TRP A 52 -5.69 4.72 2.46
N ALA A 53 -5.54 3.42 2.20
CA ALA A 53 -5.36 2.38 3.19
C ALA A 53 -3.99 1.75 3.02
N VAL A 54 -3.36 1.35 4.14
CA VAL A 54 -2.05 0.70 4.15
C VAL A 54 -2.07 -0.44 5.16
N ALA A 55 -1.54 -1.59 4.77
CA ALA A 55 -1.29 -2.74 5.62
C ALA A 55 0.14 -3.24 5.43
N ILE A 56 0.70 -3.86 6.47
CA ILE A 56 2.04 -4.44 6.45
C ILE A 56 2.00 -5.83 7.09
N SER A 57 2.77 -6.78 6.57
CA SER A 57 2.90 -8.13 7.13
C SER A 57 3.57 -8.12 8.50
N ASP A 58 3.46 -9.25 9.23
CA ASP A 58 3.99 -9.39 10.58
C ASP A 58 5.51 -9.25 10.61
N ASP A 59 6.19 -9.75 9.58
CA ASP A 59 7.64 -9.68 9.38
C ASP A 59 8.11 -8.37 8.72
N GLY A 60 7.19 -7.49 8.32
CA GLY A 60 7.51 -6.23 7.66
C GLY A 60 8.10 -6.36 6.25
N SER A 61 8.04 -7.54 5.63
CA SER A 61 8.57 -7.78 4.28
C SER A 61 7.57 -7.46 3.16
N ARG A 62 6.27 -7.43 3.47
CA ARG A 62 5.20 -7.14 2.51
C ARG A 62 4.33 -5.98 2.95
N LEU A 63 3.88 -5.21 1.97
CA LEU A 63 3.04 -4.04 2.14
C LEU A 63 1.90 -4.07 1.14
N ALA A 64 0.68 -3.78 1.59
CA ALA A 64 -0.45 -3.57 0.72
C ALA A 64 -1.00 -2.15 0.86
N THR A 65 -1.44 -1.56 -0.24
CA THR A 65 -1.95 -0.18 -0.25
C THR A 65 -3.00 0.04 -1.33
N SER A 66 -3.95 0.95 -1.07
CA SER A 66 -5.03 1.28 -2.00
C SER A 66 -4.92 2.67 -2.64
N ALA A 67 -5.49 2.77 -3.84
CA ALA A 67 -5.78 4.01 -4.56
C ALA A 67 -7.25 3.97 -5.01
N PRO A 68 -8.21 4.41 -4.17
CA PRO A 68 -9.64 4.22 -4.42
C PRO A 68 -10.17 5.00 -5.62
N PHE A 69 -9.47 6.06 -6.04
CA PHE A 69 -9.90 6.89 -7.17
C PHE A 69 -9.20 6.53 -8.48
N HIS A 70 -8.39 5.46 -8.48
CA HIS A 70 -7.66 5.01 -9.65
C HIS A 70 -8.54 4.85 -10.87
N HIS A 71 -8.09 5.40 -12.00
CA HIS A 71 -8.76 5.30 -13.30
C HIS A 71 -10.26 5.65 -13.26
N GLY A 72 -10.60 6.77 -12.60
CA GLY A 72 -11.97 7.27 -12.53
C GLY A 72 -12.82 6.55 -11.50
N GLY A 73 -12.24 6.11 -10.38
CA GLY A 73 -12.96 5.42 -9.31
C GLY A 73 -13.11 3.92 -9.47
N ARG A 74 -12.34 3.31 -10.37
CA ARG A 74 -12.25 1.84 -10.51
C ARG A 74 -11.46 1.19 -9.39
N GLY A 75 -10.77 2.00 -8.58
CA GLY A 75 -9.93 1.58 -7.46
C GLY A 75 -8.76 0.70 -7.87
N GLN A 76 -7.74 0.67 -7.04
CA GLN A 76 -6.61 -0.21 -7.19
C GLN A 76 -6.10 -0.61 -5.82
N ILE A 77 -5.65 -1.85 -5.70
CA ILE A 77 -4.84 -2.33 -4.58
C ILE A 77 -3.50 -2.77 -5.16
N LYS A 78 -2.40 -2.37 -4.52
CA LYS A 78 -1.06 -2.89 -4.83
C LYS A 78 -0.57 -3.70 -3.64
N LEU A 79 -0.02 -4.88 -3.91
CA LEU A 79 0.83 -5.62 -2.99
C LEU A 79 2.29 -5.40 -3.42
N LEU A 80 3.15 -5.16 -2.45
CA LEU A 80 4.57 -4.96 -2.64
C LEU A 80 5.36 -5.85 -1.69
N GLU A 81 6.52 -6.29 -2.14
CA GLU A 81 7.50 -7.07 -1.38
C GLU A 81 8.83 -6.34 -1.37
N TYR A 82 9.48 -6.28 -0.21
CA TYR A 82 10.78 -5.64 -0.04
C TYR A 82 11.89 -6.61 -0.46
N ASP A 83 12.70 -6.21 -1.46
CA ASP A 83 13.78 -7.06 -2.00
C ASP A 83 15.12 -6.97 -1.23
N GLY A 84 15.12 -6.27 -0.09
CA GLY A 84 16.32 -5.90 0.66
C GLY A 84 16.84 -4.49 0.37
N SER A 85 16.33 -3.84 -0.69
CA SER A 85 16.72 -2.48 -1.11
C SER A 85 15.54 -1.57 -1.45
N GLN A 86 14.50 -2.10 -2.07
CA GLN A 86 13.34 -1.35 -2.57
C GLN A 86 12.07 -2.19 -2.47
N TRP A 87 10.93 -1.51 -2.54
CA TRP A 87 9.62 -2.17 -2.62
C TRP A 87 9.28 -2.47 -4.07
N LEU A 88 9.08 -3.75 -4.38
CA LEU A 88 8.71 -4.22 -5.71
C LEU A 88 7.26 -4.70 -5.71
N GLN A 89 6.50 -4.32 -6.74
CA GLN A 89 5.12 -4.79 -6.87
C GLN A 89 5.11 -6.30 -7.14
N VAL A 90 4.33 -7.04 -6.34
CA VAL A 90 4.07 -8.46 -6.54
C VAL A 90 2.98 -8.60 -7.60
N ASN A 91 3.29 -9.27 -8.72
CA ASN A 91 2.33 -9.56 -9.78
C ASN A 91 1.91 -11.03 -9.70
N GLY A 92 0.67 -11.31 -9.29
CA GLY A 92 0.12 -12.67 -9.16
C GLY A 92 -1.27 -12.69 -8.52
N GLU A 93 -1.95 -13.84 -8.58
CA GLU A 93 -3.19 -14.07 -7.81
C GLU A 93 -2.85 -14.21 -6.33
N ILE A 94 -3.35 -13.29 -5.50
CA ILE A 94 -3.42 -13.48 -4.05
C ILE A 94 -4.70 -14.26 -3.78
N GLU A 95 -4.63 -15.33 -2.99
CA GLU A 95 -5.83 -16.03 -2.51
C GLU A 95 -6.61 -15.08 -1.58
N GLY A 96 -7.77 -14.60 -2.03
CA GLY A 96 -8.63 -13.73 -1.22
C GLY A 96 -9.56 -12.82 -2.01
N GLU A 97 -9.18 -12.36 -3.20
CA GLU A 97 -10.05 -11.53 -4.06
C GLU A 97 -9.46 -11.46 -5.48
N ALA A 98 -10.23 -11.95 -6.47
CA ALA A 98 -9.82 -11.99 -7.87
C ALA A 98 -9.62 -10.58 -8.45
N ASN A 99 -8.46 -10.36 -9.07
CA ASN A 99 -8.08 -9.13 -9.78
C ASN A 99 -8.01 -7.87 -8.89
N LEU A 100 -6.84 -7.63 -8.29
CA LEU A 100 -6.42 -6.41 -7.58
C LEU A 100 -6.58 -5.08 -8.37
N HIS A 101 -7.11 -5.14 -9.59
CA HIS A 101 -7.14 -4.09 -10.58
C HIS A 101 -8.49 -3.36 -10.66
N ARG A 102 -9.56 -3.86 -10.01
CA ARG A 102 -10.91 -3.29 -10.16
C ARG A 102 -11.77 -3.50 -8.92
N PHE A 103 -11.68 -2.59 -7.96
CA PHE A 103 -12.69 -2.49 -6.91
C PHE A 103 -13.28 -1.09 -7.02
N GLY A 104 -14.57 -1.03 -7.38
CA GLY A 104 -15.31 0.22 -7.49
C GLY A 104 -15.16 1.10 -6.25
N TYR A 105 -15.56 2.36 -6.41
CA TYR A 105 -15.47 3.44 -5.43
C TYR A 105 -15.43 2.96 -3.96
N GLY A 106 -14.36 3.34 -3.25
CA GLY A 106 -14.40 3.33 -1.79
C GLY A 106 -13.71 2.19 -1.04
N ILE A 107 -12.61 1.61 -1.54
CA ILE A 107 -11.73 0.78 -0.68
C ILE A 107 -11.22 1.63 0.50
N GLN A 108 -11.79 1.41 1.68
CA GLN A 108 -11.44 2.12 2.92
C GLN A 108 -10.38 1.38 3.73
N SER A 109 -10.31 0.06 3.58
CA SER A 109 -9.40 -0.77 4.35
C SER A 109 -8.80 -1.85 3.47
N VAL A 110 -7.53 -2.13 3.75
CA VAL A 110 -6.77 -3.26 3.24
C VAL A 110 -6.15 -3.89 4.47
N THR A 111 -6.21 -5.22 4.59
CA THR A 111 -5.50 -5.97 5.63
C THR A 111 -4.71 -7.09 4.98
N LEU A 112 -3.58 -7.44 5.60
CA LEU A 112 -2.80 -8.63 5.28
C LEU A 112 -2.91 -9.63 6.43
N ASN A 113 -2.83 -10.93 6.14
CA ASN A 113 -2.54 -11.90 7.19
C ASN A 113 -1.05 -11.84 7.57
N GLY A 114 -0.66 -12.55 8.64
CA GLY A 114 0.69 -12.40 9.22
C GLY A 114 1.85 -12.66 8.25
N VAL A 115 1.70 -13.63 7.35
CA VAL A 115 2.69 -13.94 6.29
C VAL A 115 2.54 -13.07 5.04
N GLY A 116 1.50 -12.23 4.95
CA GLY A 116 1.28 -11.32 3.83
C GLY A 116 0.91 -11.99 2.51
N ASP A 117 0.35 -13.19 2.52
CA ASP A 117 -0.10 -13.93 1.33
C ASP A 117 -1.62 -13.92 1.14
N ARG A 118 -2.36 -13.35 2.10
CA ARG A 118 -3.82 -13.12 2.01
C ARG A 118 -4.11 -11.67 2.26
N LEU A 119 -4.95 -11.11 1.41
CA LEU A 119 -5.43 -9.74 1.50
C LEU A 119 -6.95 -9.76 1.62
N ALA A 120 -7.50 -8.94 2.51
CA ALA A 120 -8.92 -8.62 2.51
C ALA A 120 -9.09 -7.12 2.33
N SER A 121 -10.07 -6.73 1.52
CA SER A 121 -10.42 -5.33 1.31
C SER A 121 -11.89 -5.08 1.65
N ALA A 122 -12.20 -3.88 2.12
CA ALA A 122 -13.58 -3.46 2.35
C ALA A 122 -13.87 -2.20 1.53
N SER A 123 -14.88 -2.29 0.66
CA SER A 123 -15.44 -1.15 -0.08
C SER A 123 -16.82 -0.75 0.45
N LEU A 124 -17.16 0.54 0.40
CA LEU A 124 -18.50 1.07 0.66
C LEU A 124 -19.02 1.78 -0.60
N TRP A 125 -19.97 1.11 -1.25
CA TRP A 125 -20.86 1.52 -2.36
C TRP A 125 -20.23 1.70 -3.75
#